data_AF-A0A3S4YJC8-F1
#
_entry.id   AF-A0A3S4YJC8-F1
#
_cell.length_a   1.000
_cell.length_b   1.000
_cell.length_c   1.000
_cell.angle_alpha   90.00
_cell.angle_beta   90.00
_cell.angle_gamma   90.00
#
_symmetry.space_group_name_H-M   'P 1'
#
loop_
_entity.id
_entity.type
_entity.pdbx_description
1 polymer ?
#
loop_
_entity_poly.entity_id
_entity_poly.type
_entity_poly.pdbx_seq_one_letter_code
_entity_poly.pdbx_strand_id
1 'polypeptide(L)' 'MRAGQEAGSVTDDIDAAYLVLFILAIVGWWSAMPQVSRMLCGEPTEEEHRKRRAAVVEAARRLGRPHCKSDKS' A
#
# COMPACT_ATOMS: atom_id res chain seq x y z
N MET A 1 -12.85 2.68 0.05
CA MET A 1 -12.06 3.13 1.21
C MET A 1 -12.93 3.75 2.29
N ARG A 2 -13.66 4.83 2.02
CA ARG A 2 -14.56 5.48 3.00
C ARG A 2 -15.51 4.51 3.72
N ALA A 3 -16.28 3.72 2.99
CA ALA A 3 -17.15 2.69 3.58
C ALA A 3 -16.40 1.66 4.45
N GLY A 4 -15.13 1.35 4.10
CA GLY A 4 -14.30 0.45 4.89
C GLY A 4 -13.84 1.06 6.22
N GLN A 5 -13.58 2.36 6.25
CA GLN A 5 -13.27 3.12 7.46
C GLN A 5 -14.51 3.28 8.34
N GLU A 6 -15.66 3.63 7.75
CA GLU A 6 -16.95 3.71 8.45
C GLU A 6 -17.32 2.37 9.11
N ALA A 7 -17.01 1.25 8.45
CA ALA A 7 -17.20 -0.10 8.99
C ALA A 7 -16.08 -0.56 9.96
N GLY A 8 -15.06 0.25 10.22
CA GLY A 8 -13.92 -0.10 11.10
C GLY A 8 -12.99 -1.20 10.54
N SER A 9 -13.16 -1.59 9.27
CA SER A 9 -12.35 -2.62 8.60
C SER A 9 -11.04 -2.10 8.02
N VAL A 10 -10.92 -0.77 7.87
CA VAL A 10 -9.73 -0.04 7.42
C VAL A 10 -9.44 1.07 8.43
N THR A 11 -8.16 1.36 8.69
CA THR A 11 -7.76 2.48 9.57
C THR A 11 -8.41 3.80 9.18
N ASP A 12 -8.85 4.57 10.17
CA ASP A 12 -9.35 5.94 10.03
C ASP A 12 -8.28 7.00 10.41
N ASP A 13 -7.05 6.59 10.75
CA ASP A 13 -5.92 7.49 11.05
C ASP A 13 -5.50 8.37 9.84
N ILE A 14 -5.70 7.85 8.63
CA ILE A 14 -5.41 8.54 7.37
C ILE A 14 -6.73 8.71 6.63
N ASP A 15 -7.02 9.92 6.15
CA ASP A 15 -8.22 10.15 5.35
C ASP A 15 -8.28 9.22 4.12
N ALA A 16 -9.48 8.71 3.83
CA ALA A 16 -9.74 7.75 2.77
C ALA A 16 -9.11 8.12 1.42
N ALA A 17 -9.15 9.40 1.02
CA ALA A 17 -8.64 9.83 -0.27
C ALA A 17 -7.11 9.76 -0.30
N TYR A 18 -6.44 10.21 0.77
CA TYR A 18 -4.99 10.12 0.89
C TYR A 18 -4.51 8.67 0.99
N LEU A 19 -5.27 7.81 1.67
CA LEU A 19 -4.94 6.39 1.76
C LEU A 19 -5.00 5.71 0.39
N VAL A 20 -5.99 6.04 -0.44
CA VAL A 20 -6.05 5.59 -1.84
C VAL A 20 -4.89 6.17 -2.65
N LEU A 21 -4.61 7.46 -2.49
CA LEU A 21 -3.50 8.13 -3.18
C LEU A 21 -2.16 7.44 -2.86
N PHE A 22 -1.89 7.09 -1.60
CA PHE A 22 -0.65 6.43 -1.21
C PHE A 22 -0.53 5.02 -1.78
N ILE A 23 -1.63 4.25 -1.80
CA ILE A 23 -1.62 2.93 -2.45
C ILE A 23 -1.30 3.07 -3.93
N LEU A 24 -1.93 4.02 -4.64
CA LEU A 24 -1.66 4.29 -6.05
C LEU A 24 -0.24 4.78 -6.29
N ALA A 25 0.30 5.64 -5.42
CA ALA A 25 1.67 6.14 -5.52
C ALA A 25 2.69 5.00 -5.39
N ILE A 26 2.48 4.07 -4.45
CA ILE A 26 3.31 2.87 -4.32
C ILE A 26 3.20 2.05 -5.61
N VAL A 27 1.99 1.74 -6.08
CA VAL A 27 1.76 0.96 -7.32
C VAL A 27 2.41 1.58 -8.56
N GLY A 28 2.33 2.91 -8.71
CA GLY A 28 2.80 3.63 -9.89
C GLY A 28 4.30 3.89 -9.93
N TRP A 29 4.99 3.76 -8.80
CA TRP A 29 6.40 4.16 -8.65
C TRP A 29 7.34 3.52 -9.68
N TRP A 30 7.20 2.21 -9.92
CA TRP A 30 8.06 1.48 -10.86
C TRP A 30 7.93 1.97 -12.31
N SER A 31 6.74 2.44 -12.69
CA SER A 31 6.49 3.04 -14.00
C SER A 31 7.06 4.46 -14.10
N ALA A 32 7.03 5.22 -13.01
CA ALA A 32 7.60 6.56 -12.95
C ALA A 32 9.14 6.53 -13.00
N MET A 33 9.77 5.53 -12.35
CA MET A 33 11.23 5.42 -12.24
C MET A 33 11.75 4.01 -12.59
N PRO A 34 11.72 3.60 -13.86
CA PRO A 34 12.14 2.26 -14.26
C PRO A 34 13.64 2.01 -14.06
N GLN A 35 14.48 3.04 -14.24
CA GLN A 35 15.94 2.90 -14.07
C GLN A 35 16.33 2.64 -12.60
N VAL A 36 15.74 3.39 -11.67
CA VAL A 36 15.96 3.18 -10.22
C VAL A 36 15.44 1.82 -9.79
N SER A 37 14.28 1.41 -10.32
CA SER A 37 13.71 0.10 -10.03
C SER A 37 14.61 -1.06 -10.46
N ARG A 38 15.26 -0.96 -11.64
CA ARG A 38 16.24 -1.96 -12.09
C ARG A 38 17.48 -1.98 -11.22
N MET A 39 17.96 -0.81 -10.82
CA MET A 39 19.15 -0.70 -9.95
C MET A 39 18.93 -1.35 -8.59
N LEU A 40 17.75 -1.18 -8.00
CA LEU A 40 17.44 -1.69 -6.66
C LEU A 40 16.97 -3.15 -6.66
N CYS A 41 16.19 -3.56 -7.65
CA CYS A 41 15.49 -4.85 -7.65
C CYS A 41 15.97 -5.81 -8.75
N GLY A 42 16.87 -5.39 -9.62
CA GLY A 42 17.31 -6.14 -10.80
C GLY A 42 16.33 -6.04 -11.97
N GLU A 43 16.61 -6.82 -13.01
CA GLU A 43 15.82 -6.83 -14.24
C GLU A 43 14.36 -7.26 -14.01
N PRO A 44 13.40 -6.74 -14.81
CA PRO A 44 11.97 -7.02 -14.67
C PRO A 44 11.62 -8.42 -15.20
N THR A 45 11.99 -9.44 -14.45
CA THR A 45 11.62 -10.84 -14.70
C THR A 45 10.23 -11.14 -14.14
N GLU A 46 9.59 -12.23 -14.59
CA GLU A 46 8.30 -12.67 -14.03
C GLU A 46 8.36 -12.94 -12.51
N GLU A 47 9.49 -13.47 -12.03
CA GLU A 47 9.70 -13.67 -10.60
C GLU A 47 9.73 -12.33 -9.85
N GLU A 48 10.41 -11.34 -10.40
CA GLU A 48 10.49 -10.00 -9.83
C GLU A 48 9.14 -9.28 -9.88
N HIS A 49 8.39 -9.42 -10.97
CA HIS A 49 7.00 -8.96 -11.04
C HIS A 49 6.11 -9.57 -9.95
N ARG A 50 6.29 -10.86 -9.64
CA ARG A 50 5.58 -11.53 -8.53
C ARG A 50 6.01 -10.98 -7.17
N LYS A 51 7.30 -10.74 -6.94
CA LYS A 51 7.82 -10.15 -5.70
C LYS A 51 7.29 -8.73 -5.49
N ARG A 52 7.29 -7.89 -6.53
CA ARG A 52 6.71 -6.54 -6.49
C ARG A 52 5.24 -6.56 -6.11
N ARG A 53 4.43 -7.42 -6.74
CA ARG A 53 3.02 -7.56 -6.38
C ARG A 53 2.83 -7.96 -4.92
N ALA A 54 3.59 -8.94 -4.44
CA ALA A 54 3.53 -9.37 -3.03
C ALA A 54 3.91 -8.23 -2.07
N ALA A 55 4.96 -7.46 -2.39
CA ALA A 55 5.40 -6.32 -1.58
C ALA A 55 4.34 -5.21 -1.51
N VAL A 56 3.71 -4.86 -2.63
CA VAL A 56 2.60 -3.88 -2.68
C VAL A 56 1.42 -4.34 -1.82
N VAL A 57 1.01 -5.59 -1.95
CA VAL A 57 -0.12 -6.14 -1.18
C VAL A 57 0.16 -6.10 0.32
N GLU A 58 1.36 -6.49 0.73
CA GLU A 58 1.74 -6.44 2.14
C GLU A 58 1.82 -4.99 2.66
N ALA A 59 2.40 -4.07 1.89
CA ALA A 59 2.43 -2.65 2.25
C ALA A 59 1.02 -2.06 2.38
N ALA A 60 0.13 -2.34 1.43
CA ALA A 60 -1.26 -1.88 1.46
C ALA A 60 -2.01 -2.45 2.68
N ARG A 61 -1.79 -3.73 3.01
CA ARG A 61 -2.38 -4.36 4.21
C ARG A 61 -1.92 -3.66 5.48
N ARG A 62 -0.63 -3.36 5.62
CA ARG A 62 -0.09 -2.67 6.79
C ARG A 62 -0.62 -1.25 6.89
N LEU A 63 -0.63 -0.52 5.77
CA LEU A 63 -1.10 0.85 5.72
C LEU A 63 -2.61 0.97 6.01
N GLY A 64 -3.40 -0.01 5.57
CA GLY A 64 -4.83 -0.05 5.82
C GLY A 64 -5.23 -0.67 7.17
N ARG A 65 -4.28 -1.18 7.96
CA ARG A 65 -4.58 -1.96 9.17
C ARG A 65 -5.27 -1.08 10.23
N PRO A 66 -6.51 -1.39 10.64
CA PRO A 66 -7.15 -0.69 11.74
C PRO A 66 -6.33 -0.80 13.02
N HIS A 67 -6.20 0.30 13.76
CA HIS A 67 -5.77 0.23 15.15
C HIS A 67 -6.92 -0.30 15.99
N CYS A 68 -6.62 -1.21 16.92
CA CYS A 68 -7.55 -1.49 18.00
C CYS A 68 -7.69 -0.19 18.80
N LYS A 69 -8.85 0.49 18.73
CA LYS A 69 -9.13 1.61 19.62
C LYS A 69 -9.12 1.02 21.03
N SER A 70 -8.08 1.30 21.81
CA SER A 70 -8.09 0.99 23.25
C SER A 70 -9.26 1.78 23.82
N ASP A 71 -10.27 1.07 24.34
CA ASP A 71 -11.35 1.69 25.11
C ASP A 71 -10.71 2.55 26.20
N LYS A 72 -10.75 3.87 26.00
CA LYS A 72 -10.45 4.81 27.08
C LYS A 72 -11.71 4.87 27.93
N SER A 73 -11.65 4.19 29.07
CA SER A 73 -12.60 4.33 30.18
C SER A 73 -12.55 5.73 30.79
#